data_AF-A0A376W200-F1
#
_entry.id   AF-A0A376W200-F1
#
_cell.length_a   1.000
_cell.length_b   1.000
_cell.length_c   1.000
_cell.angle_alpha   90.00
_cell.angle_beta   90.00
_cell.angle_gamma   90.00
#
_symmetry.space_group_name_H-M   'P 1'
#
loop_
_entity.id
_entity.type
_entity.pdbx_description
1 polymer ?
#
loop_
_entity_poly.entity_id
_entity_poly.type
_entity_poly.pdbx_seq_one_letter_code
_entity_poly.pdbx_strand_id
1 'polypeptide(L)'
;MEDASNVDLSHFRRWYSQSGTPVVTVKDDYNPETEQYTLTISQRTPATPDQAEKQPLHIPFAIELYDNEGKVIPLQKGGHP
;
A
#
# COMPACT_ATOMS: atom_id res chain seq x y z
N MET A 1 -11.03 -18.39 6.00
CA MET A 1 -10.98 -16.91 5.99
C MET A 1 -11.42 -16.43 4.62
N GLU A 2 -10.69 -16.76 3.55
CA GLU A 2 -11.10 -16.51 2.16
C GLU A 2 -12.53 -17.01 1.83
N ASP A 3 -12.83 -18.29 2.07
CA ASP A 3 -14.16 -18.87 1.78
C ASP A 3 -15.32 -18.21 2.54
N ALA A 4 -15.04 -17.58 3.68
CA ALA A 4 -16.06 -16.96 4.53
C ALA A 4 -16.24 -15.46 4.25
N SER A 5 -15.22 -14.80 3.69
CA SER A 5 -15.23 -13.36 3.42
C SER A 5 -15.36 -13.00 1.95
N ASN A 6 -15.26 -13.97 1.03
CA ASN A 6 -15.15 -13.75 -0.42
C ASN A 6 -14.01 -12.80 -0.82
N VAL A 7 -12.99 -12.66 0.04
CA VAL A 7 -11.79 -11.86 -0.24
C VAL A 7 -10.69 -12.80 -0.71
N ASP A 8 -10.15 -12.57 -1.90
CA ASP A 8 -9.00 -13.33 -2.41
C ASP A 8 -7.74 -13.02 -1.59
N LEU A 9 -7.22 -14.05 -0.93
CA LEU A 9 -6.01 -14.03 -0.12
C LEU A 9 -4.87 -14.80 -0.79
N SER A 10 -5.00 -15.22 -2.05
CA SER A 10 -3.98 -15.98 -2.79
C SER A 10 -2.62 -15.28 -2.79
N HIS A 11 -2.58 -13.97 -3.08
CA HIS A 11 -1.36 -13.18 -2.98
C HIS A 11 -0.94 -12.92 -1.52
N PHE A 12 -1.91 -12.73 -0.62
CA PHE A 12 -1.64 -12.51 0.81
C PHE A 12 -0.95 -13.70 1.47
N ARG A 13 -1.19 -14.94 1.04
CA ARG A 13 -0.53 -16.15 1.53
C ARG A 13 1.01 -16.10 1.45
N ARG A 14 1.59 -15.27 0.58
CA ARG A 14 3.06 -15.07 0.49
C ARG A 14 3.68 -14.57 1.80
N TRP A 15 2.91 -13.89 2.64
CA TRP A 15 3.34 -13.52 4.00
C TRP A 15 3.77 -14.71 4.86
N TYR A 16 3.20 -15.89 4.63
CA TYR A 16 3.53 -17.11 5.38
C TYR A 16 4.77 -17.83 4.85
N SER A 17 5.20 -17.54 3.61
CA SER A 17 6.29 -18.25 2.94
C SER A 17 7.53 -17.40 2.68
N GLN A 18 7.46 -16.07 2.81
CA GLN A 18 8.59 -15.17 2.58
C GLN A 18 9.05 -14.50 3.87
N SER A 19 10.31 -14.75 4.25
CA SER A 19 10.97 -14.13 5.41
C SER A 19 11.48 -12.72 5.10
N GLY A 20 11.87 -11.99 6.13
CA GLY A 20 12.42 -10.63 6.02
C GLY A 20 11.37 -9.54 6.15
N THR A 21 11.83 -8.32 6.46
CA THR A 21 10.97 -7.16 6.64
C THR A 21 10.90 -6.36 5.33
N PRO A 22 9.72 -6.17 4.72
CA PRO A 22 9.56 -5.32 3.56
C PRO A 22 9.91 -3.87 3.88
N VAL A 23 10.57 -3.20 2.94
CA VAL A 23 10.76 -1.75 2.94
C VAL A 23 9.75 -1.16 1.96
N VAL A 24 8.91 -0.26 2.46
CA VAL A 24 7.96 0.51 1.66
C VAL A 24 8.49 1.93 1.54
N THR A 25 8.65 2.40 0.30
CA THR A 25 9.05 3.78 -0.01
C THR A 25 7.84 4.49 -0.60
N VAL A 26 7.50 5.63 -0.02
CA VAL A 26 6.43 6.52 -0.47
C VAL A 26 7.04 7.82 -0.97
N LYS A 27 6.57 8.27 -2.13
CA LYS A 27 6.80 9.62 -2.64
C LYS A 27 5.45 10.24 -2.97
N ASP A 28 5.30 11.51 -2.67
CA ASP A 28 4.08 12.25 -2.89
C ASP A 28 4.31 13.49 -3.75
N ASP A 29 3.22 13.93 -4.38
CA ASP A 29 3.15 15.15 -5.18
C ASP A 29 1.73 15.72 -5.10
N TYR A 30 1.62 17.03 -4.96
CA TYR A 30 0.35 17.74 -5.03
C TYR A 30 0.36 18.71 -6.21
N ASN A 31 -0.59 18.54 -7.12
CA ASN A 31 -0.80 19.45 -8.23
C ASN A 31 -1.94 20.45 -7.90
N PRO A 32 -1.63 21.74 -7.71
CA PRO A 32 -2.64 22.75 -7.37
C PRO A 32 -3.55 23.13 -8.54
N GLU A 33 -3.16 22.87 -9.79
CA GLU A 33 -3.99 23.18 -10.97
C GLU A 33 -5.13 22.17 -11.14
N THR A 34 -4.90 20.91 -10.75
CA THR A 34 -5.88 19.82 -10.85
C THR A 34 -6.46 19.41 -9.50
N GLU A 35 -5.95 19.97 -8.41
CA GLU A 35 -6.27 19.59 -7.03
C GLU A 35 -6.11 18.08 -6.78
N GLN A 36 -5.07 17.49 -7.39
CA GLN A 36 -4.78 16.06 -7.28
C GLN A 36 -3.55 15.81 -6.42
N TYR A 37 -3.73 14.95 -5.41
CA TYR A 37 -2.65 14.41 -4.60
C TYR A 37 -2.28 13.00 -5.09
N THR A 38 -1.01 12.78 -5.43
CA THR A 38 -0.51 11.53 -5.99
C THR A 38 0.45 10.86 -5.02
N LEU A 39 0.18 9.61 -4.65
CA LEU A 39 1.11 8.76 -3.92
C LEU A 39 1.74 7.73 -4.86
N THR A 40 3.06 7.80 -5.03
CA THR A 40 3.85 6.74 -5.67
C THR A 40 4.43 5.84 -4.59
N ILE A 41 3.90 4.62 -4.49
CA ILE A 41 4.28 3.65 -3.46
C ILE A 41 5.05 2.51 -4.12
N SER A 42 6.19 2.15 -3.53
CA SER A 42 7.01 1.02 -3.97
C SER A 42 7.38 0.15 -2.77
N GLN A 43 7.54 -1.14 -3.01
CA GLN A 43 7.96 -2.09 -1.98
C GLN A 43 9.13 -2.94 -2.47
N ARG A 44 9.99 -3.34 -1.54
CA ARG A 44 11.02 -4.37 -1.77
C ARG A 44 11.30 -5.10 -0.47
N THR A 45 11.66 -6.37 -0.56
CA THR A 45 12.20 -7.11 0.59
C THR A 45 13.65 -7.45 0.27
N PRO A 46 14.64 -7.04 1.08
CA PRO A 46 16.01 -7.49 0.91
C PRO A 46 16.12 -9.02 1.00
N ALA A 47 17.07 -9.61 0.28
CA ALA A 47 17.38 -11.03 0.43
C ALA A 47 17.78 -11.35 1.88
N THR A 48 17.37 -12.52 2.35
CA THR A 48 17.75 -13.05 3.67
C THR A 48 18.62 -14.29 3.47
N PRO A 49 19.42 -14.72 4.46
CA PRO A 49 20.31 -15.87 4.30
C PRO A 49 19.60 -17.16 3.86
N ASP A 50 18.35 -17.34 4.30
CA ASP A 50 17.49 -18.49 4.01
C ASP A 50 16.74 -18.36 2.66
N GLN A 51 16.67 -17.17 2.08
CA GLN A 51 15.86 -16.89 0.89
C GLN A 51 16.45 -15.76 0.06
N ALA A 52 17.09 -16.13 -1.05
CA ALA A 52 17.66 -15.19 -2.02
C ALA A 52 16.60 -14.52 -2.89
N GLU A 53 15.57 -15.26 -3.31
CA GLU A 53 14.47 -14.72 -4.11
C GLU A 53 13.42 -14.06 -3.19
N LYS A 54 12.98 -12.86 -3.57
CA LYS A 54 11.92 -12.12 -2.90
C LYS A 54 10.93 -11.58 -3.94
N GLN A 55 9.65 -11.63 -3.60
CA GLN A 55 8.55 -11.18 -4.44
C GLN A 55 7.73 -10.11 -3.67
N PRO A 56 6.99 -9.24 -4.38
CA PRO A 56 6.11 -8.26 -3.74
C PRO A 56 5.01 -8.93 -2.89
N LEU A 57 4.66 -8.33 -1.77
CA LEU A 57 3.59 -8.80 -0.88
C LEU A 57 2.29 -8.00 -1.11
N HIS A 58 1.16 -8.58 -0.72
CA HIS A 58 -0.07 -7.81 -0.54
C HIS A 58 0.02 -7.09 0.81
N ILE A 59 0.36 -5.79 0.81
CA ILE A 59 0.52 -4.97 2.01
C ILE A 59 -0.72 -4.09 2.17
N PRO A 60 -1.61 -4.33 3.17
CA PRO A 60 -2.65 -3.38 3.52
C PRO A 60 -2.02 -2.05 3.95
N PHE A 61 -2.24 -0.99 3.18
CA PHE A 61 -1.61 0.32 3.38
C PHE A 61 -2.70 1.37 3.61
N ALA A 62 -3.05 1.60 4.88
CA ALA A 62 -4.06 2.58 5.27
C ALA A 62 -3.49 4.00 5.20
N ILE A 63 -4.30 4.95 4.72
CA ILE A 63 -3.94 6.37 4.63
C ILE A 63 -5.10 7.25 5.10
N GLU A 64 -4.76 8.46 5.54
CA GLU A 64 -5.70 9.54 5.81
C GLU A 64 -5.01 10.85 5.42
N LEU A 65 -5.73 11.74 4.73
CA LEU A 65 -5.22 13.04 4.30
C LEU A 65 -5.85 14.14 5.17
N TYR A 66 -5.06 15.15 5.51
CA TYR A 66 -5.49 16.26 6.36
C TYR A 66 -5.29 17.60 5.65
N ASP A 67 -6.22 18.53 5.88
CA ASP A 67 -6.07 19.92 5.47
C ASP A 67 -5.26 20.73 6.51
N ASN A 68 -5.06 22.02 6.21
CA ASN A 68 -4.33 22.94 7.08
C ASN A 68 -5.07 23.29 8.38
N GLU A 69 -6.36 22.96 8.50
CA GLU A 69 -7.15 23.09 9.72
C GLU A 69 -7.17 21.79 10.54
N GLY A 70 -6.53 20.72 10.06
CA GLY A 70 -6.49 19.42 10.70
C GLY A 70 -7.76 18.59 10.49
N LYS A 71 -8.58 18.91 9.49
CA LYS A 71 -9.76 18.11 9.12
C LYS A 71 -9.39 17.05 8.09
N VAL A 72 -10.10 15.92 8.14
CA VAL A 72 -9.90 14.82 7.19
C VAL A 72 -10.43 15.22 5.82
N ILE A 73 -9.58 15.06 4.80
CA ILE A 73 -9.94 15.20 3.39
C ILE A 73 -10.52 13.86 2.92
N PRO A 74 -11.77 13.82 2.41
CA PRO A 74 -12.34 12.60 1.86
C PRO A 74 -11.53 12.06 0.69
N LEU A 75 -11.12 10.79 0.75
CA LEU A 75 -10.46 10.11 -0.35
C LEU A 75 -11.49 9.83 -1.45
N GLN A 76 -11.19 10.31 -2.66
CA GLN A 76 -12.00 10.07 -3.84
C GLN A 76 -11.16 10.21 -5.11
N LYS A 77 -11.55 9.51 -6.18
CA LYS A 77 -10.97 9.60 -7.52
C LYS A 77 -12.08 9.69 -8.57
N GLY A 78 -12.09 10.77 -9.34
CA GLY A 78 -13.12 11.01 -10.37
C GLY A 78 -14.55 11.02 -9.79
N GLY A 79 -14.73 11.58 -8.59
CA GLY A 79 -16.03 11.66 -7.90
C GLY A 79 -16.49 10.38 -7.21
N HIS A 80 -15.68 9.33 -7.18
CA HIS A 80 -15.97 8.07 -6.50
C HIS A 80 -14.99 7.87 -5.34
N PRO A 81 -15.44 7.38 -4.17
CA PRO A 81 -14.54 7.08 -3.06
C PRO A 81 -13.49 6.02 -3.41
#